data_AF-A0AAD5VDW6-F1
#
_entry.id   AF-A0AAD5VDW6-F1
#
_cell.length_a   1.000
_cell.length_b   1.000
_cell.length_c   1.000
_cell.angle_alpha   90.00
_cell.angle_beta   90.00
_cell.angle_gamma   90.00
#
_symmetry.space_group_name_H-M   'P 1'
#
loop_
_entity.id
_entity.type
_entity.pdbx_description
1 polymer ?
#
loop_
_entity_poly.entity_id
_entity_poly.type
_entity_poly.pdbx_seq_one_letter_code
_entity_poly.pdbx_strand_id
1 'polypeptide(L)'
;MDILHTGDLPYDPETLRLLDLFLPRISLHSPTATPKPSGLSTAQTEGQHSQDNASKDDRKGFSYLKRDLVRLLGILSYRSTLVQDQVRVCGGIPVVLNLCVMDERNPYLREHAIFTLRNLLEGNTENQALVDAIQPVREADEHGVLRDRSDFVRAE
;
A
#
# COMPACT_ATOMS: atom_id res chain seq x y z
N MET A 1 33.94 0.61 -7.84
CA MET A 1 32.51 0.35 -7.58
C MET A 1 32.42 0.05 -6.10
N ASP A 2 32.54 1.09 -5.29
CA ASP A 2 32.56 0.98 -3.82
C ASP A 2 31.39 1.79 -3.29
N ILE A 3 30.28 1.11 -3.04
CA ILE A 3 29.06 1.69 -2.46
C ILE A 3 29.13 1.47 -0.95
N LEU A 4 30.16 1.98 -0.26
CA LEU A 4 30.21 2.04 1.19
C LEU A 4 31.06 3.24 1.64
N HIS A 5 30.58 4.45 1.32
CA HIS A 5 30.98 5.63 2.08
C HIS A 5 29.93 5.84 3.17
N THR A 6 30.15 5.16 4.30
CA THR A 6 29.42 5.38 5.55
C THR A 6 29.81 6.75 6.11
N GLY A 7 29.24 7.80 5.55
CA GLY A 7 29.18 9.13 6.15
C GLY A 7 27.81 9.29 6.79
N ASP A 8 27.80 9.47 8.12
CA ASP A 8 26.71 9.89 9.00
C ASP A 8 25.30 9.95 8.38
N LEU A 9 24.59 8.81 8.40
CA LEU A 9 23.14 8.82 8.34
C LEU A 9 22.62 9.21 9.74
N PRO A 10 21.74 10.22 9.89
CA PRO A 10 21.22 10.69 11.17
C PRO A 10 20.20 9.73 11.81
N TYR A 11 20.21 8.46 11.42
CA TYR A 11 19.20 7.47 11.80
C TYR A 11 19.87 6.32 12.56
N ASP A 12 19.62 6.31 13.86
CA ASP A 12 20.03 5.23 14.75
C ASP A 12 19.42 3.90 14.27
N PRO A 13 20.23 2.86 13.99
CA PRO A 13 19.74 1.54 13.59
C PRO A 13 18.74 0.92 14.59
N GLU A 14 18.71 1.37 15.85
CA GLU A 14 17.65 0.99 16.80
C GLU A 14 16.25 1.46 16.38
N THR A 15 16.15 2.55 15.63
CA THR A 15 14.87 3.04 15.08
C THR A 15 14.23 2.01 14.15
N LEU A 16 15.05 1.29 13.38
CA LEU A 16 14.55 0.21 12.51
C LEU A 16 14.14 -1.02 13.33
N ARG A 17 14.78 -1.28 14.47
CA ARG A 17 14.39 -2.36 15.39
C ARG A 17 13.05 -2.10 16.07
N LEU A 18 12.65 -0.84 16.25
CA LEU A 18 11.31 -0.50 16.75
C LEU A 18 10.19 -0.95 15.81
N LEU A 19 10.49 -1.14 14.51
CA LEU A 19 9.50 -1.69 13.57
C LEU A 19 9.17 -3.15 13.90
N ASP A 20 10.09 -3.93 14.47
CA ASP A 20 9.80 -5.31 14.91
C ASP A 20 8.84 -5.36 16.11
N LEU A 21 8.76 -4.26 16.89
CA LEU A 21 7.81 -4.12 17.99
C LEU A 21 6.42 -3.68 17.48
N PHE A 22 6.40 -2.88 16.42
CA PHE A 22 5.19 -2.21 15.95
C PHE A 22 4.49 -2.95 14.81
N LEU A 23 5.22 -3.71 14.00
CA LEU A 23 4.67 -4.48 12.90
C LEU A 23 4.30 -5.89 13.38
N PRO A 24 3.08 -6.38 13.05
CA PRO A 24 2.74 -7.77 13.31
C PRO A 24 3.74 -8.69 12.61
N ARG A 25 4.30 -9.65 13.35
CA ARG A 25 5.22 -10.64 12.77
C ARG A 25 4.50 -11.40 11.66
N ILE A 26 5.05 -11.32 10.44
CA ILE A 26 4.52 -12.04 9.29
C ILE A 26 4.88 -13.52 9.48
N SER A 27 3.92 -14.31 9.97
CA SER A 27 4.04 -15.76 10.01
C SER A 27 3.78 -16.32 8.61
N LEU A 28 4.83 -16.38 7.76
CA LEU A 28 4.73 -16.97 6.42
C LEU A 28 4.41 -18.47 6.43
N HIS A 29 4.47 -19.11 7.58
CA HIS A 29 4.15 -20.52 7.77
C HIS A 29 3.01 -20.69 8.78
N SER A 30 1.80 -20.94 8.29
CA SER A 30 0.89 -21.79 9.03
C SER A 30 1.27 -23.23 8.67
N PRO A 31 1.87 -24.03 9.58
CA PRO A 31 1.91 -25.47 9.37
C PRO A 31 0.46 -25.96 9.40
N THR A 32 -0.09 -26.17 8.22
CA THR A 32 -1.36 -26.86 8.04
C THR A 32 -1.26 -28.26 8.65
N ALA A 33 -2.23 -28.56 9.51
CA ALA A 33 -2.67 -29.90 9.91
C ALA A 33 -1.64 -30.79 10.62
N THR A 34 -1.73 -30.85 11.94
CA THR A 34 -1.48 -32.12 12.62
C THR A 34 -2.61 -33.10 12.24
N PRO A 35 -2.30 -34.30 11.71
CA PRO A 35 -3.30 -35.34 11.60
C PRO A 35 -3.67 -35.79 13.03
N LYS A 36 -4.93 -35.63 13.42
CA LYS A 36 -5.46 -36.28 14.63
C LYS A 36 -5.30 -37.79 14.45
N PRO A 37 -4.75 -38.52 15.43
CA PRO A 37 -4.71 -39.97 15.36
C PRO A 37 -6.14 -40.54 15.38
N SER A 38 -6.41 -41.38 14.39
CA SER A 38 -7.67 -42.09 14.17
C SER A 38 -8.01 -43.00 15.35
N GLY A 39 -9.13 -42.70 16.01
CA GLY A 39 -9.88 -43.64 16.86
C GLY A 39 -11.07 -44.19 16.07
N LEU A 40 -11.18 -45.51 16.07
CA LEU A 40 -12.09 -46.37 15.32
C LEU A 40 -13.57 -46.18 15.70
N SER A 41 -14.47 -45.97 14.73
CA SER A 41 -15.79 -46.66 14.68
C SER A 41 -16.53 -46.44 13.35
N THR A 42 -17.26 -47.48 12.97
CA THR A 42 -17.78 -47.89 11.67
C THR A 42 -19.21 -47.39 11.40
N ALA A 43 -19.52 -47.03 10.14
CA ALA A 43 -20.69 -47.48 9.34
C ALA A 43 -21.26 -46.39 8.37
N GLN A 44 -21.18 -46.69 7.05
CA GLN A 44 -22.20 -46.62 5.98
C GLN A 44 -23.07 -45.34 5.81
N THR A 45 -23.46 -44.81 4.62
CA THR A 45 -23.27 -45.07 3.18
C THR A 45 -24.01 -43.93 2.42
N GLU A 46 -23.56 -43.61 1.19
CA GLU A 46 -24.26 -42.94 0.07
C GLU A 46 -24.46 -41.40 0.02
N GLY A 47 -23.72 -40.78 -0.92
CA GLY A 47 -24.30 -40.04 -2.05
C GLY A 47 -24.65 -38.57 -1.87
N GLN A 48 -23.74 -37.67 -2.26
CA GLN A 48 -24.06 -36.60 -3.23
C GLN A 48 -22.80 -35.87 -3.72
N HIS A 49 -22.59 -36.00 -5.03
CA HIS A 49 -21.71 -35.17 -5.84
C HIS A 49 -22.35 -33.77 -5.91
N SER A 50 -21.66 -32.74 -5.41
CA SER A 50 -21.92 -31.36 -5.80
C SER A 50 -20.62 -30.58 -5.65
N GLN A 51 -19.97 -30.50 -6.81
CA GLN A 51 -19.02 -29.52 -7.29
C GLN A 51 -18.26 -28.70 -6.25
N ASP A 52 -16.96 -28.97 -6.23
CA ASP A 52 -15.88 -28.04 -5.93
C ASP A 52 -16.25 -26.60 -6.32
N ASN A 53 -16.52 -25.76 -5.32
CA ASN A 53 -16.24 -24.34 -5.42
C ASN A 53 -15.11 -24.03 -4.44
N ALA A 54 -13.99 -24.72 -4.66
CA ALA A 54 -12.71 -24.40 -4.07
C ALA A 54 -12.12 -23.15 -4.76
N SER A 55 -12.69 -21.99 -4.47
CA SER A 55 -11.89 -20.76 -4.39
C SER A 55 -11.66 -20.44 -2.92
N LYS A 56 -11.07 -21.41 -2.21
CA LYS A 56 -10.55 -21.23 -0.85
C LYS A 56 -9.33 -20.32 -0.95
N ASP A 57 -9.57 -19.02 -0.85
CA ASP A 57 -8.72 -18.01 -0.22
C ASP A 57 -7.22 -18.36 -0.05
N ASP A 58 -6.49 -18.42 -1.16
CA ASP A 58 -5.02 -18.52 -1.18
C ASP A 58 -4.33 -17.19 -0.77
N ARG A 59 -5.08 -16.21 -0.24
CA ARG A 59 -4.56 -14.86 0.12
C ARG A 59 -4.43 -14.62 1.62
N LYS A 60 -4.65 -15.64 2.44
CA LYS A 60 -4.74 -15.50 3.90
C LYS A 60 -3.45 -15.02 4.59
N GLY A 61 -2.31 -15.08 3.91
CA GLY A 61 -1.01 -14.62 4.44
C GLY A 61 -0.62 -13.17 4.10
N PHE A 62 -1.25 -12.54 3.10
CA PHE A 62 -0.88 -11.21 2.60
C PHE A 62 -2.05 -10.23 2.53
N SER A 63 -3.14 -10.54 3.24
CA SER A 63 -4.23 -9.59 3.44
C SER A 63 -3.67 -8.26 3.94
N TYR A 64 -4.02 -7.17 3.24
CA TYR A 64 -3.61 -5.80 3.53
C TYR A 64 -2.11 -5.47 3.36
N LEU A 65 -1.30 -6.35 2.74
CA LEU A 65 0.13 -6.07 2.50
C LEU A 65 0.34 -4.71 1.82
N LYS A 66 -0.48 -4.37 0.81
CA LYS A 66 -0.42 -3.07 0.12
C LYS A 66 -0.57 -1.90 1.10
N ARG A 67 -1.50 -2.00 2.06
CA ARG A 67 -1.73 -0.96 3.08
C ARG A 67 -0.53 -0.84 4.01
N ASP A 68 0.01 -1.98 4.46
CA ASP A 68 1.12 -1.99 5.40
C ASP A 68 2.40 -1.45 4.75
N LEU A 69 2.63 -1.73 3.46
CA LEU A 69 3.72 -1.15 2.68
C LEU A 69 3.59 0.36 2.52
N VAL A 70 2.38 0.87 2.19
CA VAL A 70 2.14 2.31 2.11
C VAL A 70 2.37 2.96 3.47
N ARG A 71 1.87 2.36 4.54
CA ARG A 71 2.09 2.86 5.91
C ARG A 71 3.57 2.92 6.25
N LEU A 72 4.33 1.86 5.96
CA LEU A 72 5.78 1.82 6.18
C LEU A 72 6.48 2.92 5.38
N LEU A 73 6.12 3.11 4.11
CA LEU A 73 6.64 4.18 3.28
C LEU A 73 6.41 5.55 3.90
N GLY A 74 5.20 5.80 4.42
CA GLY A 74 4.88 7.04 5.13
C GLY A 74 5.76 7.27 6.35
N ILE A 75 6.01 6.24 7.16
CA ILE A 75 6.90 6.32 8.33
C ILE A 75 8.33 6.66 7.89
N LEU A 76 8.87 5.95 6.89
CA LEU A 76 10.23 6.15 6.40
C LEU A 76 10.43 7.53 5.74
N SER A 77 9.38 8.09 5.15
CA SER A 77 9.42 9.40 4.48
C SER A 77 9.34 10.57 5.46
N TYR A 78 8.98 10.34 6.73
CA TYR A 78 8.80 11.42 7.70
C TYR A 78 10.12 12.13 8.00
N ARG A 79 10.22 13.39 7.58
CA ARG A 79 11.40 14.26 7.76
C ARG A 79 12.70 13.62 7.25
N SER A 80 12.61 12.82 6.19
CA SER A 80 13.76 12.21 5.52
C SER A 80 13.78 12.62 4.06
N THR A 81 14.52 13.67 3.74
CA THR A 81 14.64 14.19 2.36
C THR A 81 15.18 13.13 1.40
N LEU A 82 16.15 12.32 1.85
CA LEU A 82 16.67 11.19 1.09
C LEU A 82 15.56 10.24 0.64
N VAL A 83 14.70 9.80 1.56
CA VAL A 83 13.60 8.88 1.24
C VAL A 83 12.55 9.58 0.37
N GLN A 84 12.19 10.82 0.71
CA GLN A 84 11.25 11.64 -0.06
C GLN A 84 11.68 11.77 -1.53
N ASP A 85 12.96 12.08 -1.77
CA ASP A 85 13.54 12.24 -3.10
C ASP A 85 13.63 10.92 -3.84
N GLN A 86 14.04 9.84 -3.15
CA GLN A 86 14.08 8.51 -3.76
C GLN A 86 12.70 8.06 -4.23
N VAL A 87 11.66 8.32 -3.44
CA VAL A 87 10.28 7.99 -3.82
C VAL A 87 9.84 8.81 -5.03
N ARG A 88 10.20 10.10 -5.10
CA ARG A 88 9.94 10.93 -6.29
C ARG A 88 10.65 10.40 -7.53
N VAL A 89 11.95 10.13 -7.44
CA VAL A 89 12.76 9.65 -8.57
C VAL A 89 12.23 8.31 -9.09
N CYS A 90 11.74 7.44 -8.20
CA CYS A 90 11.10 6.18 -8.57
C CYS A 90 9.67 6.33 -9.12
N GLY A 91 9.12 7.55 -9.23
CA GLY A 91 7.74 7.77 -9.67
C GLY A 91 6.68 7.33 -8.65
N GLY A 92 7.04 7.23 -7.37
CA GLY A 92 6.16 6.75 -6.31
C GLY A 92 5.09 7.75 -5.88
N ILE A 93 5.29 9.05 -6.07
CA ILE A 93 4.31 10.08 -5.66
C ILE A 93 2.97 9.92 -6.42
N PRO A 94 2.94 9.81 -7.77
CA PRO A 94 1.70 9.51 -8.50
C PRO A 94 1.04 8.20 -8.06
N VAL A 95 1.83 7.18 -7.70
CA VAL A 95 1.31 5.89 -7.21
C VAL A 95 0.58 6.08 -5.88
N VAL A 96 1.18 6.81 -4.93
CA VAL A 96 0.54 7.10 -3.63
C VAL A 96 -0.72 7.94 -3.81
N LEU A 97 -0.68 8.95 -4.69
CA LEU A 97 -1.86 9.76 -5.04
C LEU A 97 -3.03 8.90 -5.54
N ASN A 98 -2.76 7.93 -6.41
CA ASN A 98 -3.80 7.01 -6.91
C ASN A 98 -4.41 6.11 -5.83
N LEU A 99 -3.76 5.97 -4.67
CA LEU A 99 -4.28 5.21 -3.53
C LEU A 99 -5.12 6.09 -2.58
N CYS A 100 -5.21 7.40 -2.83
CA CYS A 100 -6.05 8.33 -2.05
C CYS A 100 -7.54 8.26 -2.42
N VAL A 101 -8.01 7.08 -2.83
CA VAL A 101 -9.41 6.79 -3.18
C VAL A 101 -9.98 5.73 -2.24
N MET A 102 -11.29 5.71 -2.06
CA MET A 102 -11.94 4.69 -1.22
C MET A 102 -11.77 3.30 -1.84
N ASP A 103 -11.30 2.34 -1.04
CA ASP A 103 -11.19 0.93 -1.41
C ASP A 103 -11.84 0.07 -0.32
N GLU A 104 -13.05 -0.43 -0.59
CA GLU A 104 -13.81 -1.28 0.35
C GLU A 104 -13.10 -2.61 0.65
N ARG A 105 -12.22 -3.07 -0.24
CA ARG A 105 -11.46 -4.31 -0.06
C ARG A 105 -10.23 -4.10 0.81
N ASN A 106 -9.82 -2.85 1.03
CA ASN A 106 -8.67 -2.50 1.85
C ASN A 106 -8.98 -1.30 2.77
N PRO A 107 -9.74 -1.54 3.86
CA PRO A 107 -10.04 -0.51 4.83
C PRO A 107 -8.77 0.19 5.33
N TYR A 108 -8.85 1.52 5.45
CA TYR A 108 -7.77 2.42 5.87
C TYR A 108 -6.64 2.66 4.85
N LEU A 109 -6.68 2.05 3.66
CA LEU A 109 -5.67 2.29 2.62
C LEU A 109 -5.59 3.77 2.23
N ARG A 110 -6.75 4.42 2.04
CA ARG A 110 -6.85 5.83 1.67
C ARG A 110 -6.18 6.72 2.72
N GLU A 111 -6.48 6.48 3.99
CA GLU A 111 -5.98 7.25 5.12
C GLU A 111 -4.47 7.10 5.25
N HIS A 112 -3.94 5.88 5.06
CA HIS A 112 -2.50 5.66 5.02
C HIS A 112 -1.83 6.28 3.80
N ALA A 113 -2.50 6.30 2.64
CA ALA A 113 -2.00 6.99 1.44
C ALA A 113 -1.93 8.51 1.66
N ILE A 114 -2.97 9.12 2.25
CA ILE A 114 -3.00 10.55 2.60
C ILE A 114 -1.88 10.88 3.60
N PHE A 115 -1.71 10.07 4.64
CA PHE A 115 -0.62 10.24 5.60
C PHE A 115 0.77 10.15 4.94
N THR A 116 0.95 9.17 4.05
CA THR A 116 2.20 8.99 3.30
C THR A 116 2.47 10.18 2.40
N LEU A 117 1.45 10.66 1.68
CA LEU A 117 1.56 11.82 0.81
C LEU A 117 1.93 13.08 1.60
N ARG A 118 1.31 13.33 2.76
CA ARG A 118 1.71 14.42 3.66
C ARG A 118 3.21 14.35 3.98
N ASN A 119 3.70 13.18 4.38
CA ASN A 119 5.10 13.01 4.78
C ASN A 119 6.05 13.12 3.58
N LEU A 120 5.64 12.69 2.38
CA LEU A 120 6.41 12.87 1.16
C LEU A 120 6.58 14.34 0.76
N LEU A 121 5.60 15.19 1.10
CA LEU A 121 5.58 16.61 0.73
C LEU A 121 6.10 17.54 1.83
N GLU A 122 6.12 17.10 3.08
CA GLU A 122 6.53 17.93 4.22
C GLU A 122 7.99 18.40 4.05
N GLY A 123 8.17 19.71 3.87
CA GLY A 123 9.49 20.34 3.75
C GLY A 123 10.23 20.07 2.44
N ASN A 124 9.63 19.38 1.47
CA ASN A 124 10.25 19.05 0.19
C ASN A 124 9.57 19.78 -0.97
N THR A 125 10.18 20.90 -1.39
CA THR A 125 9.65 21.77 -2.45
C THR A 125 9.65 21.11 -3.82
N GLU A 126 10.60 20.21 -4.11
CA GLU A 126 10.63 19.48 -5.39
C GLU A 126 9.48 18.49 -5.49
N ASN A 127 9.14 17.82 -4.39
CA ASN A 127 7.98 16.93 -4.32
C ASN A 127 6.66 17.71 -4.42
N GLN A 128 6.57 18.88 -3.78
CA GLN A 128 5.41 19.79 -3.88
C GLN A 128 5.22 20.26 -5.33
N ALA A 129 6.29 20.74 -5.96
CA ALA A 129 6.25 21.19 -7.35
C ALA A 129 5.81 20.08 -8.32
N LEU A 130 6.22 18.83 -8.06
CA LEU A 130 5.74 17.68 -8.84
C LEU A 130 4.22 17.50 -8.70
N VAL A 131 3.68 17.58 -7.48
CA VAL A 131 2.25 17.43 -7.25
C VAL A 131 1.47 18.60 -7.87
N ASP A 132 1.97 19.83 -7.77
CA ASP A 132 1.36 21.01 -8.38
C ASP A 132 1.32 20.94 -9.91
N ALA A 133 2.30 20.26 -10.52
CA ALA A 133 2.32 19.99 -11.95
C ALA A 133 1.28 18.93 -12.38
N ILE A 134 0.72 18.14 -11.46
CA ILE A 134 -0.32 17.16 -11.77
C ILE A 134 -1.66 17.89 -11.90
N GLN A 135 -2.06 18.13 -13.14
CA GLN A 135 -3.32 18.79 -13.45
C GLN A 135 -4.47 17.78 -13.54
N PRO A 136 -5.69 18.15 -13.09
CA PRO A 136 -6.89 17.36 -13.35
C PRO A 136 -7.10 17.19 -14.85
N VAL A 137 -7.36 15.96 -15.29
CA VAL A 137 -7.67 15.65 -16.70
C VAL A 137 -9.09 16.11 -17.06
N ARG A 138 -9.99 16.24 -16.06
CA ARG A 138 -11.38 16.62 -16.26
C ARG A 138 -11.83 17.63 -15.21
N GLU A 139 -12.63 18.60 -15.65
CA GLU A 139 -13.27 19.60 -14.80
C GLU A 139 -14.78 19.39 -14.84
N ALA A 140 -15.44 19.55 -13.69
CA ALA A 140 -16.90 19.48 -13.63
C ALA A 140 -17.46 20.84 -14.07
N ASP A 141 -18.37 20.84 -15.05
CA ASP A 141 -19.11 22.04 -15.42
C ASP A 141 -20.16 22.43 -14.34
N GLU A 142 -20.86 23.54 -14.55
CA GLU A 142 -21.89 24.07 -13.63
C GLU A 142 -23.03 23.07 -13.34
N HIS A 143 -23.15 22.01 -14.15
CA HIS A 143 -24.14 20.95 -13.98
C HIS A 143 -23.55 19.66 -13.39
N GLY A 144 -22.28 19.69 -12.98
CA GLY A 144 -21.56 18.55 -12.42
C GLY A 144 -21.10 17.53 -13.44
N VAL A 145 -21.12 17.86 -14.75
CA VAL A 145 -20.67 16.96 -15.81
C VAL A 145 -19.17 17.13 -15.99
N LEU A 146 -18.42 16.03 -15.88
CA LEU A 146 -16.97 16.02 -16.10
C LEU A 146 -16.65 16.16 -17.59
N ARG A 147 -16.08 17.30 -17.97
CA ARG A 147 -15.60 17.59 -19.33
C ARG A 147 -14.08 17.55 -19.37
N ASP A 148 -13.53 17.26 -20.55
CA ASP A 148 -12.08 17.39 -20.74
C ASP A 148 -11.72 18.87 -20.62
N ARG A 149 -10.61 19.17 -19.96
CA ARG A 149 -10.14 20.55 -19.81
C ARG A 149 -9.84 21.19 -21.17
N SER A 150 -9.49 20.39 -22.19
CA SER A 150 -9.33 20.87 -23.56
C SER A 150 -10.61 21.50 -24.13
N ASP A 151 -11.78 21.13 -23.61
CA ASP A 151 -13.06 21.62 -24.09
C ASP A 151 -13.40 23.01 -23.52
N PHE A 152 -12.82 23.38 -22.37
CA PHE A 152 -13.00 24.69 -21.74
C PHE A 152 -12.12 25.76 -22.40
N VAL A 153 -10.85 25.42 -22.72
CA VAL A 153 -9.88 26.34 -23.35
C VAL A 153 -10.27 26.73 -24.78
N ARG A 154 -11.16 25.98 -25.45
CA ARG A 154 -11.64 26.28 -26.81
C ARG A 154 -12.89 27.17 -26.85
N ALA A 155 -13.45 27.51 -25.69
CA ALA A 155 -14.68 28.29 -25.57
C ALA A 155 -14.45 29.79 -25.25
N GLU A 156 -13.20 30.22 -25.06
CA GLU A 156 -12.76 31.62 -24.92
C GLU A 156 -12.01 32.09 -26.18
#